data_AF-A0A0Q0J7L4-F1
#
_entry.id   AF-A0A0Q0J7L4-F1
#
_cell.length_a   1.000
_cell.length_b   1.000
_cell.length_c   1.000
_cell.angle_alpha   90.00
_cell.angle_beta   90.00
_cell.angle_gamma   90.00
#
_symmetry.space_group_name_H-M   'P 1'
#
loop_
_entity.id
_entity.type
_entity.pdbx_description
1 polymer ?
#
loop_
_entity_poly.entity_id
_entity_poly.type
_entity_poly.pdbx_seq_one_letter_code
_entity_poly.pdbx_strand_id
1 'polypeptide(L)'
;MTALNSIPFVKLAACSLFCVALLSGCKSTKTEQQQYADLQDSFSYETYSGVSNTSVDTIAYGYNKLQKEQLEQIGAIEPTLTHAMMSYILSLGVSKDFAIAESDLALAKATDMRGKYLAYSAQSLAFYNKGWRKMAKQKADFIRTDPLFATVSQSYPKEQLISYLIIGSVAVRDGDLATAQNMFYVIGEQIEKPWLPSLAKALTVTLNGSTIDSLIMLKDISTDPSLNGYEREKIAELMDVVQSKLSDKKKRQKITHIADDFFLDRIKDKSSTLYRDLITDLQKYTEQVL
;
A
#
# COMPACT_ATOMS: atom_id res chain seq x y z
N MET A 1 86.41 6.50 -4.29
CA MET A 1 85.18 6.16 -3.55
C MET A 1 84.51 7.46 -3.16
N THR A 2 83.29 7.62 -3.67
CA THR A 2 82.49 8.85 -3.77
C THR A 2 81.85 9.24 -2.45
N ALA A 3 81.95 10.52 -2.08
CA ALA A 3 81.02 11.16 -1.16
C ALA A 3 80.93 12.65 -1.48
N LEU A 4 79.70 13.08 -1.79
CA LEU A 4 79.02 14.33 -1.45
C LEU A 4 78.13 14.77 -2.61
N ASN A 5 76.82 14.75 -2.39
CA ASN A 5 76.01 15.95 -2.57
C ASN A 5 74.66 15.81 -1.88
N SER A 6 74.28 16.93 -1.28
CA SER A 6 73.11 17.27 -0.50
C SER A 6 71.82 17.31 -1.34
N ILE A 7 70.64 17.10 -0.73
CA ILE A 7 69.49 18.03 -0.54
C ILE A 7 68.21 17.20 -0.93
N PRO A 8 66.94 17.42 -0.46
CA PRO A 8 66.36 17.88 0.81
C PRO A 8 65.24 16.96 1.38
N PHE A 9 64.85 17.28 2.61
CA PHE A 9 63.61 17.04 3.35
C PHE A 9 62.24 17.18 2.59
N VAL A 10 61.95 16.42 1.52
CA VAL A 10 60.64 16.55 0.80
C VAL A 10 59.87 15.25 0.53
N LYS A 11 60.34 14.07 0.93
CA LYS A 11 59.66 12.80 0.57
C LYS A 11 59.11 11.95 1.71
N LEU A 12 58.86 12.52 2.89
CA LEU A 12 58.19 11.79 3.99
C LEU A 12 56.90 12.43 4.53
N ALA A 13 56.40 13.50 3.90
CA ALA A 13 55.15 14.17 4.29
C ALA A 13 54.07 14.17 3.18
N ALA A 14 54.22 13.34 2.13
CA ALA A 14 53.30 13.31 0.99
C ALA A 14 52.42 12.04 0.91
N CYS A 15 52.59 11.07 1.81
CA CYS A 15 51.70 9.89 1.88
C CYS A 15 50.74 9.90 3.07
N SER A 16 50.88 10.84 4.01
CA SER A 16 50.06 10.90 5.23
C SER A 16 48.89 11.88 5.15
N LEU A 17 48.78 12.65 4.05
CA LEU A 17 47.72 13.63 3.82
C LEU A 17 46.79 13.26 2.66
N PHE A 18 47.07 12.19 1.92
CA PHE A 18 46.24 11.74 0.79
C PHE A 18 45.25 10.61 1.15
N CYS A 19 45.29 10.08 2.38
CA CYS A 19 44.35 9.05 2.83
C CYS A 19 43.19 9.58 3.68
N VAL A 20 43.17 10.87 4.04
CA VAL A 20 42.08 11.47 4.85
C VAL A 20 41.06 12.26 4.01
N ALA A 21 41.36 12.53 2.73
CA ALA A 21 40.46 13.25 1.83
C ALA A 21 39.45 12.36 1.06
N LEU A 22 39.51 11.02 1.22
CA LEU A 22 38.61 10.08 0.53
C LEU A 22 37.51 9.47 1.42
N LEU A 23 37.44 9.82 2.71
CA LEU A 23 36.40 9.32 3.62
C LEU A 23 35.23 10.31 3.84
N SER A 24 35.27 11.48 3.18
CA SER A 24 34.25 12.53 3.31
C SER A 24 33.14 12.45 2.26
N GLY A 25 32.99 11.33 1.55
CA GLY A 25 32.24 11.28 0.29
C GLY A 25 31.49 9.98 0.00
N CYS A 26 30.95 9.30 1.01
CA CYS A 26 29.92 8.27 0.81
C CYS A 26 29.11 8.11 2.10
N LYS A 27 28.15 9.02 2.34
CA LYS A 27 27.00 8.65 3.18
C LYS A 27 26.26 7.56 2.42
N SER A 28 26.58 6.30 2.69
CA SER A 28 25.79 5.17 2.23
C SER A 28 24.35 5.41 2.69
N THR A 29 23.48 5.74 1.74
CA THR A 29 22.05 5.88 2.01
C THR A 29 21.56 4.51 2.47
N LYS A 30 20.97 4.42 3.68
CA LYS A 30 20.45 3.16 4.22
C LYS A 30 19.54 2.47 3.20
N THR A 31 19.67 1.15 3.05
CA THR A 31 18.77 0.37 2.20
C THR A 31 17.35 0.42 2.74
N GLU A 32 16.35 0.12 1.90
CA GLU A 32 14.95 0.05 2.37
C GLU A 32 14.80 -0.96 3.51
N GLN A 33 15.50 -2.09 3.46
CA GLN A 33 15.53 -3.09 4.54
C GLN A 33 16.14 -2.54 5.84
N GLN A 34 17.22 -1.76 5.75
CA GLN A 34 17.80 -1.09 6.93
C GLN A 34 16.86 -0.04 7.50
N GLN A 35 16.21 0.75 6.64
CA GLN A 35 15.20 1.74 7.06
C GLN A 35 13.99 1.07 7.72
N TYR A 36 13.60 -0.10 7.24
CA TYR A 36 12.53 -0.88 7.84
C TYR A 36 12.94 -1.44 9.21
N ALA A 37 14.14 -1.97 9.36
CA ALA A 37 14.66 -2.40 10.65
C ALA A 37 14.73 -1.23 11.66
N ASP A 38 15.28 -0.08 11.25
CA ASP A 38 15.31 1.12 12.10
C ASP A 38 13.90 1.58 12.51
N LEU A 39 12.93 1.46 11.59
CA LEU A 39 11.54 1.81 11.87
C LEU A 39 10.96 0.86 12.93
N GLN A 40 11.18 -0.45 12.77
CA GLN A 40 10.69 -1.47 13.70
C GLN A 40 11.29 -1.29 15.10
N ASP A 41 12.55 -0.89 15.20
CA ASP A 41 13.25 -0.61 16.45
C ASP A 41 12.90 0.77 17.06
N SER A 42 12.08 1.57 16.38
CA SER A 42 11.72 2.90 16.87
C SER A 42 10.66 2.82 17.98
N PHE A 43 10.86 3.58 19.04
CA PHE A 43 9.91 3.63 20.18
C PHE A 43 8.46 3.93 19.74
N SER A 44 8.28 4.83 18.77
CA SER A 44 6.94 5.16 18.24
C SER A 44 6.28 3.96 17.57
N TYR A 45 7.05 3.17 16.81
CA TYR A 45 6.55 2.00 16.12
C TYR A 45 6.18 0.89 17.10
N GLU A 46 7.08 0.58 18.05
CA GLU A 46 6.83 -0.43 19.07
C GLU A 46 5.62 -0.08 19.94
N THR A 47 5.55 1.18 20.39
CA THR A 47 4.44 1.67 21.22
C THR A 47 3.11 1.56 20.47
N TYR A 48 3.07 2.06 19.22
CA TYR A 48 1.88 1.98 18.39
C TYR A 48 1.47 0.52 18.15
N SER A 49 2.42 -0.34 17.76
CA SER A 49 2.17 -1.76 17.48
C SER A 49 1.62 -2.48 18.71
N GLY A 50 2.17 -2.22 19.90
CA GLY A 50 1.69 -2.78 21.16
C GLY A 50 0.25 -2.35 21.51
N VAL A 51 -0.06 -1.06 21.35
CA VAL A 51 -1.42 -0.53 21.58
C VAL A 51 -2.41 -1.08 20.56
N SER A 52 -2.05 -1.05 19.28
CA SER A 52 -2.90 -1.51 18.18
C SER A 52 -3.22 -3.01 18.29
N ASN A 53 -2.21 -3.84 18.57
CA ASN A 53 -2.37 -5.29 18.73
C ASN A 53 -3.45 -5.68 19.76
N THR A 54 -3.74 -4.81 20.73
CA THR A 54 -4.80 -5.03 21.71
C THR A 54 -6.10 -4.33 21.33
N SER A 55 -6.01 -3.05 20.96
CA SER A 55 -7.19 -2.20 20.73
C SER A 55 -7.92 -2.54 19.43
N VAL A 56 -7.20 -2.77 18.33
CA VAL A 56 -7.78 -3.17 17.04
C VAL A 56 -8.37 -4.59 17.12
N ASP A 57 -7.69 -5.51 17.80
CA ASP A 57 -8.23 -6.84 18.13
C ASP A 57 -9.54 -6.74 18.92
N THR A 58 -9.63 -5.79 19.85
CA THR A 58 -10.84 -5.56 20.65
C THR A 58 -12.01 -5.08 19.78
N ILE A 59 -11.75 -4.26 18.75
CA ILE A 59 -12.77 -3.86 17.78
C ILE A 59 -13.30 -5.11 17.05
N ALA A 60 -12.41 -5.93 16.47
CA ALA A 60 -12.81 -7.16 15.78
C ALA A 60 -13.62 -8.12 16.69
N TYR A 61 -13.17 -8.29 17.93
CA TYR A 61 -13.87 -9.10 18.93
C TYR A 61 -15.27 -8.55 19.25
N GLY A 62 -15.40 -7.22 19.42
CA GLY A 62 -16.68 -6.56 19.68
C GLY A 62 -17.70 -6.86 18.59
N TYR A 63 -17.29 -6.71 17.32
CA TYR A 63 -18.15 -7.04 16.18
C TYR A 63 -18.52 -8.54 16.16
N ASN A 64 -17.56 -9.43 16.35
CA ASN A 64 -17.80 -10.88 16.40
C ASN A 64 -18.77 -11.31 17.52
N LYS A 65 -18.79 -10.58 18.64
CA LYS A 65 -19.69 -10.85 19.78
C LYS A 65 -21.08 -10.27 19.60
N LEU A 66 -21.17 -9.06 19.07
CA LEU A 66 -22.41 -8.26 19.06
C LEU A 66 -23.22 -8.42 17.78
N GLN A 67 -22.61 -8.86 16.67
CA GLN A 67 -23.24 -8.84 15.34
C GLN A 67 -23.44 -10.24 14.75
N LYS A 68 -23.77 -11.22 15.61
CA LYS A 68 -23.85 -12.65 15.25
C LYS A 68 -24.71 -12.94 14.02
N GLU A 69 -25.88 -12.32 13.90
CA GLU A 69 -26.81 -12.52 12.78
C GLU A 69 -26.20 -12.04 11.45
N GLN A 70 -25.48 -10.91 11.46
CA GLN A 70 -24.84 -10.40 10.23
C GLN A 70 -23.66 -11.27 9.80
N LEU A 71 -22.99 -11.93 10.75
CA LEU A 71 -21.82 -12.77 10.52
C LEU A 71 -22.13 -14.14 9.92
N GLU A 72 -23.39 -14.61 10.01
CA GLU A 72 -23.81 -15.88 9.40
C GLU A 72 -23.57 -15.90 7.88
N GLN A 73 -23.67 -14.76 7.22
CA GLN A 73 -23.53 -14.63 5.77
C GLN A 73 -22.10 -14.35 5.32
N ILE A 74 -21.29 -13.66 6.14
CA ILE A 74 -19.99 -13.09 5.73
C ILE A 74 -18.78 -13.68 6.46
N GLY A 75 -19.03 -14.52 7.47
CA GLY A 75 -18.00 -15.11 8.32
C GLY A 75 -17.48 -14.17 9.39
N ALA A 76 -16.73 -14.73 10.34
CA ALA A 76 -16.11 -13.97 11.43
C ALA A 76 -15.14 -12.91 10.87
N ILE A 77 -15.11 -11.74 11.52
CA ILE A 77 -14.12 -10.71 11.25
C ILE A 77 -12.79 -11.17 11.88
N GLU A 78 -11.88 -11.63 11.04
CA GLU A 78 -10.57 -12.08 11.49
C GLU A 78 -9.67 -10.90 11.89
N PRO A 79 -8.81 -11.04 12.92
CA PRO A 79 -7.83 -10.02 13.28
C PRO A 79 -6.91 -9.64 12.11
N THR A 80 -6.49 -10.61 11.28
CA THR A 80 -5.70 -10.34 10.08
C THR A 80 -6.39 -9.40 9.12
N LEU A 81 -7.69 -9.60 8.87
CA LEU A 81 -8.48 -8.70 8.03
C LEU A 81 -8.52 -7.31 8.64
N THR A 82 -8.82 -7.20 9.94
CA THR A 82 -8.96 -5.91 10.63
C THR A 82 -7.67 -5.09 10.60
N HIS A 83 -6.52 -5.71 10.88
CA HIS A 83 -5.23 -5.06 10.78
C HIS A 83 -4.85 -4.72 9.33
N ALA A 84 -5.17 -5.57 8.36
CA ALA A 84 -4.95 -5.25 6.95
C ALA A 84 -5.80 -4.05 6.48
N MET A 85 -7.05 -3.95 6.96
CA MET A 85 -7.92 -2.79 6.73
C MET A 85 -7.34 -1.53 7.36
N MET A 86 -6.88 -1.61 8.62
CA MET A 86 -6.25 -0.48 9.30
C MET A 86 -4.99 -0.01 8.57
N SER A 87 -4.16 -0.94 8.08
CA SER A 87 -2.99 -0.64 7.26
C SER A 87 -3.36 0.15 6.00
N TYR A 88 -4.46 -0.24 5.34
CA TYR A 88 -4.99 0.47 4.18
C TYR A 88 -5.49 1.87 4.54
N ILE A 89 -6.26 2.03 5.62
CA ILE A 89 -6.77 3.33 6.08
C ILE A 89 -5.63 4.28 6.43
N LEU A 90 -4.64 3.83 7.21
CA LEU A 90 -3.48 4.65 7.60
C LEU A 90 -2.62 5.05 6.39
N SER A 91 -2.60 4.19 5.37
CA SER A 91 -1.93 4.46 4.10
C SER A 91 -2.56 5.60 3.30
N LEU A 92 -3.82 5.96 3.55
CA LEU A 92 -4.53 7.06 2.87
C LEU A 92 -4.03 8.45 3.25
N GLY A 93 -2.98 8.56 4.06
CA GLY A 93 -2.34 9.84 4.36
C GLY A 93 -2.25 10.15 5.84
N VAL A 94 -2.68 9.24 6.71
CA VAL A 94 -2.64 9.42 8.17
C VAL A 94 -1.23 9.15 8.70
N SER A 95 -0.73 7.92 8.57
CA SER A 95 0.63 7.56 8.96
C SER A 95 1.14 6.36 8.19
N LYS A 96 2.16 6.59 7.36
CA LYS A 96 2.79 5.53 6.55
C LYS A 96 3.60 4.54 7.39
N ASP A 97 4.11 5.00 8.53
CA ASP A 97 4.87 4.16 9.46
C ASP A 97 3.95 3.24 10.24
N PHE A 98 2.82 3.75 10.69
CA PHE A 98 1.82 2.92 11.37
C PHE A 98 1.05 2.02 10.41
N ALA A 99 0.87 2.42 9.14
CA ALA A 99 0.40 1.50 8.11
C ALA A 99 1.30 0.25 7.97
N ILE A 100 2.63 0.42 8.11
CA ILE A 100 3.56 -0.71 8.11
C ILE A 100 3.38 -1.56 9.37
N ALA A 101 3.27 -0.93 10.55
CA ALA A 101 3.01 -1.64 11.81
C ALA A 101 1.75 -2.51 11.74
N GLU A 102 0.65 -1.96 11.21
CA GLU A 102 -0.59 -2.70 10.99
C GLU A 102 -0.43 -3.88 10.02
N SER A 103 0.32 -3.70 8.94
CA SER A 103 0.57 -4.79 7.99
C SER A 103 1.42 -5.91 8.59
N ASP A 104 2.34 -5.58 9.51
CA ASP A 104 3.13 -6.57 10.26
C ASP A 104 2.26 -7.31 11.26
N LEU A 105 1.37 -6.61 11.97
CA LEU A 105 0.38 -7.23 12.85
C LEU A 105 -0.57 -8.14 12.07
N ALA A 106 -1.06 -7.72 10.91
CA ALA A 106 -1.89 -8.56 10.04
C ALA A 106 -1.20 -9.89 9.71
N LEU A 107 0.11 -9.84 9.41
CA LEU A 107 0.91 -11.03 9.14
C LEU A 107 1.11 -11.90 10.39
N ALA A 108 1.37 -11.29 11.55
CA ALA A 108 1.51 -12.00 12.82
C ALA A 108 0.22 -12.72 13.24
N LYS A 109 -0.95 -12.16 12.88
CA LYS A 109 -2.27 -12.75 13.15
C LYS A 109 -2.69 -13.82 12.13
N ALA A 110 -2.02 -13.92 10.99
CA ALA A 110 -2.44 -14.78 9.90
C ALA A 110 -2.26 -16.26 10.25
N THR A 111 -3.38 -16.98 10.41
CA THR A 111 -3.38 -18.40 10.77
C THR A 111 -3.35 -19.35 9.58
N ASP A 112 -3.70 -18.86 8.39
CA ASP A 112 -3.77 -19.66 7.17
C ASP A 112 -3.17 -18.94 5.95
N MET A 113 -3.21 -19.60 4.79
CA MET A 113 -2.66 -19.06 3.54
C MET A 113 -3.44 -17.85 3.03
N ARG A 114 -4.76 -17.79 3.27
CA ARG A 114 -5.60 -16.66 2.88
C ARG A 114 -5.20 -15.42 3.69
N GLY A 115 -5.13 -15.53 5.01
CA GLY A 115 -4.65 -14.47 5.89
C GLY A 115 -3.24 -14.00 5.53
N LYS A 116 -2.32 -14.94 5.22
CA LYS A 116 -0.95 -14.59 4.82
C LYS A 116 -0.93 -13.82 3.50
N TYR A 117 -1.73 -14.24 2.51
CA TYR A 117 -1.83 -13.54 1.24
C TYR A 117 -2.30 -12.09 1.44
N LEU A 118 -3.38 -11.89 2.21
CA LEU A 118 -3.90 -10.57 2.52
C LEU A 118 -2.88 -9.70 3.25
N ALA A 119 -2.20 -10.26 4.26
CA ALA A 119 -1.19 -9.55 5.02
C ALA A 119 0.01 -9.13 4.16
N TYR A 120 0.50 -10.01 3.28
CA TYR A 120 1.56 -9.67 2.34
C TYR A 120 1.12 -8.63 1.31
N SER A 121 -0.13 -8.66 0.85
CA SER A 121 -0.70 -7.59 0.01
C SER A 121 -0.72 -6.26 0.77
N ALA A 122 -1.16 -6.23 2.03
CA ALA A 122 -1.15 -5.04 2.87
C ALA A 122 0.28 -4.50 3.09
N GLN A 123 1.26 -5.37 3.38
CA GLN A 123 2.68 -4.99 3.50
C GLN A 123 3.18 -4.37 2.19
N SER A 124 2.84 -4.96 1.04
CA SER A 124 3.23 -4.42 -0.26
C SER A 124 2.69 -3.01 -0.47
N LEU A 125 1.41 -2.75 -0.14
CA LEU A 125 0.82 -1.42 -0.21
C LEU A 125 1.48 -0.43 0.76
N ALA A 126 1.67 -0.82 2.02
CA ALA A 126 2.26 0.05 3.03
C ALA A 126 3.68 0.47 2.62
N PHE A 127 4.52 -0.48 2.17
CA PHE A 127 5.84 -0.18 1.62
C PHE A 127 5.78 0.70 0.37
N TYR A 128 4.83 0.43 -0.53
CA TYR A 128 4.64 1.25 -1.72
C TYR A 128 4.35 2.70 -1.30
N ASN A 129 3.41 2.92 -0.38
CA ASN A 129 2.97 4.24 0.06
C ASN A 129 4.04 4.98 0.88
N LYS A 130 4.87 4.24 1.65
CA LYS A 130 6.10 4.76 2.30
C LYS A 130 7.15 5.22 1.29
N GLY A 131 7.13 4.64 0.09
CA GLY A 131 8.10 4.92 -0.98
C GLY A 131 9.21 3.88 -1.08
N TRP A 132 9.11 2.78 -0.34
CA TRP A 132 10.02 1.63 -0.37
C TRP A 132 9.64 0.67 -1.49
N ARG A 133 9.95 1.08 -2.72
CA ARG A 133 9.47 0.43 -3.94
C ARG A 133 10.05 -0.97 -4.13
N LYS A 134 11.31 -1.20 -3.73
CA LYS A 134 11.94 -2.51 -3.89
C LYS A 134 11.30 -3.53 -2.95
N MET A 135 11.07 -3.15 -1.69
CA MET A 135 10.38 -3.99 -0.72
C MET A 135 8.92 -4.25 -1.11
N ALA A 136 8.20 -3.22 -1.56
CA ALA A 136 6.84 -3.38 -2.07
C ALA A 136 6.77 -4.41 -3.20
N LYS A 137 7.69 -4.30 -4.18
CA LYS A 137 7.79 -5.23 -5.30
C LYS A 137 8.18 -6.63 -4.86
N GLN A 138 9.14 -6.78 -3.93
CA GLN A 138 9.51 -8.09 -3.39
C GLN A 138 8.30 -8.83 -2.80
N LYS A 139 7.43 -8.12 -2.06
CA LYS A 139 6.21 -8.71 -1.51
C LYS A 139 5.17 -9.04 -2.58
N ALA A 140 4.96 -8.14 -3.55
CA ALA A 140 4.03 -8.37 -4.66
C ALA A 140 4.48 -9.56 -5.53
N ASP A 141 5.76 -9.64 -5.88
CA ASP A 141 6.33 -10.74 -6.64
C ASP A 141 6.21 -12.06 -5.86
N PHE A 142 6.47 -12.05 -4.56
CA PHE A 142 6.34 -13.24 -3.71
C PHE A 142 4.92 -13.82 -3.73
N ILE A 143 3.88 -13.01 -3.49
CA ILE A 143 2.50 -13.50 -3.52
C ILE A 143 2.01 -13.88 -4.92
N ARG A 144 2.64 -13.35 -5.96
CA ARG A 144 2.27 -13.61 -7.36
C ARG A 144 2.92 -14.88 -7.92
N THR A 145 4.16 -15.19 -7.54
CA THR A 145 4.94 -16.28 -8.14
C THR A 145 5.02 -17.52 -7.28
N ASP A 146 4.80 -17.42 -5.96
CA ASP A 146 4.85 -18.58 -5.09
C ASP A 146 3.64 -19.50 -5.37
N PRO A 147 3.86 -20.79 -5.69
CA PRO A 147 2.79 -21.75 -5.97
C PRO A 147 1.78 -21.90 -4.84
N LEU A 148 2.18 -21.63 -3.59
CA LEU A 148 1.30 -21.68 -2.43
C LEU A 148 0.17 -20.64 -2.49
N PHE A 149 0.32 -19.60 -3.31
CA PHE A 149 -0.64 -18.50 -3.44
C PHE A 149 -1.41 -18.48 -4.77
N ALA A 150 -1.14 -19.41 -5.68
CA ALA A 150 -1.61 -19.37 -7.07
C ALA A 150 -3.14 -19.17 -7.23
N THR A 151 -3.95 -19.68 -6.30
CA THR A 151 -5.42 -19.57 -6.32
C THR A 151 -5.99 -18.78 -5.13
N VAL A 152 -5.13 -18.26 -4.25
CA VAL A 152 -5.57 -17.70 -2.95
C VAL A 152 -6.31 -16.38 -3.13
N SER A 153 -5.97 -15.58 -4.14
CA SER A 153 -6.63 -14.30 -4.45
C SER A 153 -8.14 -14.42 -4.70
N GLN A 154 -8.62 -15.62 -5.06
CA GLN A 154 -10.04 -15.89 -5.35
C GLN A 154 -10.77 -16.61 -4.20
N SER A 155 -10.08 -16.87 -3.08
CA SER A 155 -10.64 -17.65 -1.95
C SER A 155 -11.41 -16.82 -0.92
N TYR A 156 -11.49 -15.51 -1.10
CA TYR A 156 -12.23 -14.61 -0.21
C TYR A 156 -13.74 -14.68 -0.50
N PRO A 157 -14.61 -14.54 0.52
CA PRO A 157 -16.04 -14.31 0.30
C PRO A 157 -16.24 -13.01 -0.49
N LYS A 158 -17.22 -12.99 -1.41
CA LYS A 158 -17.47 -11.84 -2.29
C LYS A 158 -17.83 -10.57 -1.51
N GLU A 159 -18.40 -10.76 -0.33
CA GLU A 159 -18.82 -9.72 0.60
C GLU A 159 -17.62 -9.04 1.29
N GLN A 160 -16.43 -9.66 1.29
CA GLN A 160 -15.19 -9.08 1.81
C GLN A 160 -14.51 -8.15 0.79
N LEU A 161 -15.25 -7.14 0.34
CA LEU A 161 -14.81 -6.19 -0.71
C LEU A 161 -13.47 -5.53 -0.41
N ILE A 162 -13.15 -5.30 0.86
CA ILE A 162 -11.90 -4.68 1.27
C ILE A 162 -10.68 -5.57 1.02
N SER A 163 -10.84 -6.90 1.10
CA SER A 163 -9.77 -7.84 0.75
C SER A 163 -9.45 -7.73 -0.74
N TYR A 164 -10.47 -7.72 -1.60
CA TYR A 164 -10.30 -7.48 -3.03
C TYR A 164 -9.70 -6.11 -3.33
N LEU A 165 -10.08 -5.08 -2.58
CA LEU A 165 -9.51 -3.74 -2.74
C LEU A 165 -8.02 -3.72 -2.47
N ILE A 166 -7.57 -4.33 -1.37
CA ILE A 166 -6.16 -4.40 -0.99
C ILE A 166 -5.37 -5.16 -2.06
N ILE A 167 -5.86 -6.33 -2.49
CA ILE A 167 -5.20 -7.17 -3.50
C ILE A 167 -5.16 -6.46 -4.86
N GLY A 168 -6.30 -5.93 -5.32
CA GLY A 168 -6.41 -5.20 -6.58
C GLY A 168 -5.53 -3.94 -6.60
N SER A 169 -5.44 -3.24 -5.47
CA SER A 169 -4.57 -2.07 -5.29
C SER A 169 -3.10 -2.41 -5.47
N VAL A 170 -2.64 -3.57 -4.99
CA VAL A 170 -1.26 -4.06 -5.23
C VAL A 170 -1.07 -4.33 -6.72
N ALA A 171 -2.00 -5.05 -7.34
CA ALA A 171 -1.93 -5.40 -8.76
C ALA A 171 -1.87 -4.16 -9.66
N VAL A 172 -2.66 -3.12 -9.36
CA VAL A 172 -2.61 -1.82 -10.05
C VAL A 172 -1.21 -1.19 -9.98
N ARG A 173 -0.54 -1.30 -8.82
CA ARG A 173 0.78 -0.70 -8.58
C ARG A 173 1.94 -1.49 -9.17
N ASP A 174 1.83 -2.81 -9.23
CA ASP A 174 2.86 -3.71 -9.79
C ASP A 174 2.69 -3.95 -11.30
N GLY A 175 1.59 -3.47 -11.89
CA GLY A 175 1.32 -3.63 -13.32
C GLY A 175 0.65 -4.95 -13.70
N ASP A 176 0.15 -5.71 -12.72
CA ASP A 176 -0.59 -6.95 -12.96
C ASP A 176 -2.03 -6.62 -13.39
N LEU A 177 -2.19 -6.35 -14.68
CA LEU A 177 -3.47 -5.98 -15.29
C LEU A 177 -4.54 -7.06 -15.10
N ALA A 178 -4.18 -8.34 -15.19
CA ALA A 178 -5.13 -9.43 -15.08
C ALA A 178 -5.71 -9.50 -13.66
N THR A 179 -4.85 -9.49 -12.64
CA THR A 179 -5.30 -9.49 -11.24
C THR A 179 -6.07 -8.21 -10.92
N ALA A 180 -5.58 -7.03 -11.34
CA ALA A 180 -6.28 -5.77 -11.11
C ALA A 180 -7.70 -5.79 -11.68
N GLN A 181 -7.87 -6.20 -12.95
CA GLN A 181 -9.19 -6.29 -13.57
C GLN A 181 -10.10 -7.29 -12.85
N ASN A 182 -9.59 -8.46 -12.50
CA ASN A 182 -10.38 -9.50 -11.83
C ASN A 182 -10.87 -9.05 -10.44
N MET A 183 -10.01 -8.44 -9.62
CA MET A 183 -10.41 -8.00 -8.28
C MET A 183 -11.44 -6.86 -8.35
N PHE A 184 -11.23 -5.88 -9.24
CA PHE A 184 -12.17 -4.78 -9.41
C PHE A 184 -13.45 -5.18 -10.16
N TYR A 185 -13.44 -6.30 -10.90
CA TYR A 185 -14.64 -6.92 -11.45
C TYR A 185 -15.53 -7.46 -10.33
N VAL A 186 -14.96 -8.22 -9.39
CA VAL A 186 -15.71 -8.72 -8.22
C VAL A 186 -16.29 -7.55 -7.42
N ILE A 187 -15.50 -6.50 -7.16
CA ILE A 187 -16.00 -5.30 -6.47
C ILE A 187 -17.15 -4.65 -7.27
N GLY A 188 -16.95 -4.40 -8.56
CA GLY A 188 -17.93 -3.77 -9.44
C GLY A 188 -19.24 -4.54 -9.54
N GLU A 189 -19.21 -5.87 -9.58
CA GLU A 189 -20.41 -6.70 -9.53
C GLU A 189 -21.16 -6.53 -8.21
N GLN A 190 -20.45 -6.57 -7.08
CA GLN A 190 -21.07 -6.54 -5.75
C GLN A 190 -21.68 -5.18 -5.40
N ILE A 191 -21.15 -4.08 -5.93
CA ILE A 191 -21.63 -2.73 -5.64
C ILE A 191 -22.38 -2.07 -6.81
N GLU A 192 -22.66 -2.85 -7.87
CA GLU A 192 -23.34 -2.39 -9.09
C GLU A 192 -22.63 -1.21 -9.78
N LYS A 193 -21.30 -1.29 -9.87
CA LYS A 193 -20.45 -0.29 -10.52
C LYS A 193 -19.60 -0.93 -11.62
N PRO A 194 -20.18 -1.17 -12.81
CA PRO A 194 -19.52 -1.93 -13.89
C PRO A 194 -18.30 -1.23 -14.49
N TRP A 195 -18.12 0.07 -14.23
CA TRP A 195 -16.97 0.85 -14.69
C TRP A 195 -15.69 0.66 -13.86
N LEU A 196 -15.78 0.06 -12.66
CA LEU A 196 -14.63 -0.11 -11.77
C LEU A 196 -13.44 -0.88 -12.38
N PRO A 197 -13.63 -2.01 -13.10
CA PRO A 197 -12.53 -2.73 -13.75
C PRO A 197 -11.80 -1.88 -14.80
N SER A 198 -12.56 -1.07 -15.54
CA SER A 198 -12.00 -0.15 -16.54
C SER A 198 -11.18 0.95 -15.87
N LEU A 199 -11.66 1.50 -14.74
CA LEU A 199 -10.89 2.46 -13.96
C LEU A 199 -9.60 1.85 -13.41
N ALA A 200 -9.68 0.65 -12.84
CA ALA A 200 -8.50 -0.07 -12.36
C ALA A 200 -7.48 -0.28 -13.49
N LYS A 201 -7.93 -0.71 -14.67
CA LYS A 201 -7.08 -0.83 -15.88
C LYS A 201 -6.41 0.50 -16.23
N ALA A 202 -7.17 1.59 -16.28
CA ALA A 202 -6.64 2.91 -16.60
C ALA A 202 -5.57 3.35 -15.58
N LEU A 203 -5.80 3.12 -14.29
CA LEU A 203 -4.84 3.41 -13.22
C LEU A 203 -3.58 2.55 -13.32
N THR A 204 -3.70 1.26 -13.63
CA THR A 204 -2.55 0.38 -13.86
C THR A 204 -1.70 0.90 -15.01
N VAL A 205 -2.32 1.26 -16.13
CA VAL A 205 -1.64 1.83 -17.30
C VAL A 205 -0.97 3.17 -16.98
N THR A 206 -1.63 4.02 -16.19
CA THR A 206 -1.12 5.32 -15.74
C THR A 206 0.13 5.17 -14.88
N LEU A 207 0.05 4.34 -13.82
CA LEU A 207 1.12 4.21 -12.83
C LEU A 207 2.36 3.49 -13.40
N ASN A 208 2.18 2.71 -14.48
CA ASN A 208 3.22 1.94 -15.14
C ASN A 208 3.69 2.54 -16.48
N GLY A 209 3.29 3.78 -16.80
CA GLY A 209 4.05 4.63 -17.73
C GLY A 209 3.36 5.05 -19.03
N SER A 210 2.12 4.64 -19.31
CA SER A 210 1.42 5.13 -20.52
C SER A 210 0.40 6.23 -20.18
N THR A 211 0.85 7.47 -20.27
CA THR A 211 0.02 8.66 -19.97
C THR A 211 -1.05 8.92 -21.04
N ILE A 212 -0.76 8.66 -22.32
CA ILE A 212 -1.73 8.91 -23.41
C ILE A 212 -2.85 7.87 -23.36
N ASP A 213 -2.50 6.59 -23.26
CA ASP A 213 -3.48 5.50 -23.23
C ASP A 213 -4.38 5.61 -22.01
N SER A 214 -3.81 5.97 -20.85
CA SER A 214 -4.61 6.20 -19.63
C SER A 214 -5.59 7.35 -19.77
N LEU A 215 -5.22 8.46 -20.41
CA LEU A 215 -6.14 9.57 -20.64
C LEU A 215 -7.30 9.22 -21.56
N ILE A 216 -7.04 8.43 -22.60
CA ILE A 216 -8.09 7.90 -23.48
C ILE A 216 -9.05 7.04 -22.65
N MET A 217 -8.53 6.10 -21.87
CA MET A 217 -9.36 5.22 -21.03
C MET A 217 -10.17 6.01 -19.99
N LEU A 218 -9.57 6.97 -19.29
CA LEU A 218 -10.27 7.80 -18.31
C LEU A 218 -11.38 8.64 -18.96
N LYS A 219 -11.11 9.17 -20.17
CA LYS A 219 -12.12 9.90 -20.94
C LYS A 219 -13.28 9.00 -21.34
N ASP A 220 -13.01 7.79 -21.81
CA ASP A 220 -14.07 6.83 -22.16
C ASP A 220 -14.93 6.50 -20.93
N ILE A 221 -14.29 6.23 -19.78
CA ILE A 221 -15.00 5.97 -18.52
C ILE A 221 -15.85 7.18 -18.13
N SER A 222 -15.36 8.41 -18.27
CA SER A 222 -16.10 9.63 -17.90
C SER A 222 -17.44 9.81 -18.63
N THR A 223 -17.62 9.11 -19.76
CA THR A 223 -18.86 9.11 -20.54
C THR A 223 -19.86 8.03 -20.13
N ASP A 224 -19.49 7.13 -19.21
CA ASP A 224 -20.37 6.06 -18.74
C ASP A 224 -21.65 6.65 -18.12
N PRO A 225 -22.84 6.21 -18.55
CA PRO A 225 -24.11 6.77 -18.08
C PRO A 225 -24.45 6.38 -16.63
N SER A 226 -23.84 5.33 -16.08
CA SER A 226 -24.06 4.87 -14.71
C SER A 226 -23.30 5.68 -13.65
N LEU A 227 -22.39 6.57 -14.07
CA LEU A 227 -21.67 7.47 -13.18
C LEU A 227 -22.57 8.58 -12.64
N ASN A 228 -22.57 8.74 -11.31
CA ASN A 228 -23.15 9.89 -10.64
C ASN A 228 -22.20 11.12 -10.67
N GLY A 229 -22.65 12.25 -10.13
CA GLY A 229 -21.86 13.50 -10.12
C GLY A 229 -20.52 13.38 -9.40
N TYR A 230 -20.51 12.75 -8.21
CA TYR A 230 -19.29 12.53 -7.42
C TYR A 230 -18.27 11.65 -8.17
N GLU A 231 -18.75 10.58 -8.81
CA GLU A 231 -17.89 9.65 -9.56
C GLU A 231 -17.28 10.32 -10.79
N ARG A 232 -18.05 11.17 -11.50
CA ARG A 232 -17.52 11.97 -12.62
C ARG A 232 -16.47 12.97 -12.17
N GLU A 233 -16.69 13.62 -11.03
CA GLU A 233 -15.74 14.57 -10.45
C GLU A 233 -14.41 13.89 -10.11
N LYS A 234 -14.45 12.71 -9.46
CA LYS A 234 -13.24 11.96 -9.13
C LYS A 234 -12.48 11.47 -10.37
N ILE A 235 -13.18 11.05 -11.43
CA ILE A 235 -12.53 10.71 -12.70
C ILE A 235 -11.89 11.93 -13.35
N ALA A 236 -12.55 13.09 -13.32
CA ALA A 236 -11.98 14.34 -13.82
C ALA A 236 -10.74 14.77 -13.02
N GLU A 237 -10.78 14.64 -11.69
CA GLU A 237 -9.63 14.91 -10.81
C GLU A 237 -8.42 14.02 -11.20
N LEU A 238 -8.65 12.74 -11.48
CA LEU A 238 -7.60 11.83 -11.98
C LEU A 238 -7.04 12.30 -13.33
N MET A 239 -7.90 12.68 -14.28
CA MET A 239 -7.47 13.18 -15.59
C MET A 239 -6.59 14.44 -15.45
N ASP A 240 -6.97 15.37 -14.58
CA ASP A 240 -6.21 16.59 -14.32
C ASP A 240 -4.82 16.29 -13.75
N VAL A 241 -4.71 15.35 -12.81
CA VAL A 241 -3.41 14.93 -12.26
C VAL A 241 -2.54 14.28 -13.33
N VAL A 242 -3.13 13.43 -14.19
CA VAL A 242 -2.41 12.78 -15.28
C VAL A 242 -1.86 13.81 -16.28
N GLN A 243 -2.64 14.82 -16.63
CA GLN A 243 -2.25 15.91 -17.54
C GLN A 243 -1.34 16.98 -16.91
N SER A 244 -1.25 17.02 -15.59
CA SER A 244 -0.48 18.04 -14.88
C SER A 244 1.01 18.06 -15.23
N LYS A 245 1.70 19.17 -14.92
CA LYS A 245 3.17 19.29 -15.03
C LYS A 245 3.92 18.78 -13.79
N LEU A 246 3.25 18.04 -12.90
CA LEU A 246 3.88 17.46 -11.72
C LEU A 246 4.95 16.44 -12.12
N SER A 247 5.97 16.27 -11.27
CA SER A 247 6.92 15.18 -11.45
C SER A 247 6.23 13.82 -11.33
N ASP A 248 6.73 12.80 -12.02
CA ASP A 248 6.13 11.45 -12.01
C ASP A 248 5.92 10.89 -10.60
N LYS A 249 6.87 11.17 -9.69
CA LYS A 249 6.75 10.80 -8.28
C LYS A 249 5.51 11.43 -7.64
N LYS A 250 5.32 12.74 -7.83
CA LYS A 250 4.18 13.48 -7.28
C LYS A 250 2.86 13.07 -7.95
N LYS A 251 2.86 12.84 -9.28
CA LYS A 251 1.69 12.31 -10.00
C LYS A 251 1.26 10.97 -9.43
N ARG A 252 2.17 10.00 -9.35
CA ARG A 252 1.89 8.67 -8.79
C ARG A 252 1.32 8.76 -7.38
N GLN A 253 1.90 9.60 -6.51
CA GLN A 253 1.41 9.80 -5.15
C GLN A 253 -0.03 10.34 -5.12
N LYS A 254 -0.32 11.38 -5.93
CA LYS A 254 -1.66 11.96 -6.01
C LYS A 254 -2.68 10.98 -6.59
N ILE A 255 -2.36 10.33 -7.70
CA ILE A 255 -3.22 9.31 -8.34
C ILE A 255 -3.52 8.18 -7.35
N THR A 256 -2.50 7.70 -6.64
CA THR A 256 -2.66 6.63 -5.65
C THR A 256 -3.62 7.07 -4.54
N HIS A 257 -3.42 8.26 -3.98
CA HIS A 257 -4.27 8.80 -2.92
C HIS A 257 -5.72 8.98 -3.40
N ILE A 258 -5.94 9.64 -4.54
CA ILE A 258 -7.29 9.84 -5.11
C ILE A 258 -7.96 8.50 -5.38
N ALA A 259 -7.26 7.55 -5.98
CA ALA A 259 -7.82 6.26 -6.33
C ALA A 259 -8.17 5.43 -5.09
N ASP A 260 -7.26 5.32 -4.13
CA ASP A 260 -7.49 4.54 -2.92
C ASP A 260 -8.66 5.10 -2.08
N ASP A 261 -8.70 6.42 -1.93
CA ASP A 261 -9.78 7.12 -1.23
C ASP A 261 -11.13 6.92 -1.96
N PHE A 262 -11.13 7.12 -3.27
CA PHE A 262 -12.32 6.93 -4.10
C PHE A 262 -12.86 5.50 -4.04
N PHE A 263 -11.99 4.50 -4.14
CA PHE A 263 -12.42 3.10 -4.06
C PHE A 263 -12.92 2.73 -2.67
N LEU A 264 -12.25 3.19 -1.61
CA LEU A 264 -12.71 2.94 -0.24
C LEU A 264 -14.08 3.56 0.00
N ASP A 265 -14.30 4.79 -0.46
CA ASP A 265 -15.59 5.47 -0.37
C ASP A 265 -16.71 4.67 -1.05
N ARG A 266 -16.47 4.18 -2.27
CA ARG A 266 -17.47 3.39 -3.01
C ARG A 266 -17.78 2.07 -2.31
N ILE A 267 -16.76 1.39 -1.77
CA ILE A 267 -16.94 0.16 -1.00
C ILE A 267 -17.67 0.45 0.31
N LYS A 268 -17.32 1.52 1.03
CA LYS A 268 -17.96 1.88 2.30
C LYS A 268 -19.44 2.20 2.12
N ASP A 269 -19.80 2.94 1.06
CA ASP A 269 -21.18 3.33 0.73
C ASP A 269 -22.07 2.11 0.38
N LYS A 270 -21.49 1.05 -0.18
CA LYS A 270 -22.22 -0.09 -0.76
C LYS A 270 -21.96 -1.44 -0.10
N SER A 271 -21.05 -1.52 0.87
CA SER A 271 -20.80 -2.73 1.65
C SER A 271 -21.94 -3.00 2.65
N SER A 272 -21.92 -4.18 3.25
CA SER A 272 -22.84 -4.51 4.35
C SER A 272 -22.70 -3.50 5.49
N THR A 273 -23.78 -3.30 6.25
CA THR A 273 -23.77 -2.44 7.44
C THR A 273 -22.61 -2.81 8.36
N LEU A 274 -22.33 -4.11 8.53
CA LEU A 274 -21.19 -4.58 9.31
C LEU A 274 -19.85 -3.99 8.88
N TYR A 275 -19.51 -4.09 7.59
CA TYR A 275 -18.22 -3.60 7.09
C TYR A 275 -18.17 -2.08 7.05
N ARG A 276 -19.28 -1.41 6.74
CA ARG A 276 -19.35 0.05 6.77
C ARG A 276 -19.10 0.59 8.18
N ASP A 277 -19.72 -0.02 9.19
CA ASP A 277 -19.56 0.38 10.58
C ASP A 277 -18.14 0.08 11.06
N LEU A 278 -17.60 -1.11 10.72
CA LEU A 278 -16.22 -1.47 11.04
C LEU A 278 -15.21 -0.47 10.44
N ILE A 279 -15.32 -0.15 9.14
CA ILE A 279 -14.46 0.86 8.50
C ILE A 279 -14.58 2.21 9.21
N THR A 280 -15.80 2.61 9.57
CA THR A 280 -16.05 3.87 10.27
C THR A 280 -15.40 3.91 11.64
N ASP A 281 -15.49 2.83 12.41
CA ASP A 281 -14.89 2.76 13.74
C ASP A 281 -13.36 2.69 13.67
N LEU A 282 -12.79 2.00 12.68
CA LEU A 282 -11.35 2.01 12.44
C LEU A 282 -10.86 3.41 12.03
N GLN A 283 -11.59 4.13 11.18
CA GLN A 283 -11.29 5.52 10.83
C GLN A 283 -11.31 6.43 12.07
N LYS A 284 -12.36 6.35 12.90
CA LYS A 284 -12.43 7.10 14.17
C LYS A 284 -11.29 6.75 15.12
N TYR A 285 -10.90 5.48 15.19
CA TYR A 285 -9.75 5.06 15.99
C TYR A 285 -8.48 5.78 15.54
N THR A 286 -8.24 5.92 14.23
CA THR A 286 -7.07 6.65 13.73
C THR A 286 -7.06 8.12 14.13
N GLU A 287 -8.21 8.76 14.32
CA GLU A 287 -8.33 10.15 14.79
C GLU A 287 -8.08 10.31 16.30
N GLN A 288 -8.21 9.23 17.07
CA GLN A 288 -8.09 9.26 18.53
C GLN A 288 -6.71 8.86 19.03
N VAL A 289 -6.02 8.00 18.28
CA VAL A 289 -4.72 7.42 18.67
C VAL A 289 -3.52 8.16 18.07
N LEU A 290 -3.76 8.99 17.04
CA LEU A 290 -2.74 9.75 16.32
C LEU A 290 -2.91 11.26 16.51
#